data_AF-A0A497NYW3-F1
#
_entry.id   AF-A0A497NYW3-F1
#
_cell.length_a   1.000
_cell.length_b   1.000
_cell.length_c   1.000
_cell.angle_alpha   90.00
_cell.angle_beta   90.00
_cell.angle_gamma   90.00
#
_symmetry.space_group_name_H-M   'P 1'
#
loop_
_entity.id
_entity.type
_entity.pdbx_description
1 polymer ?
#
loop_
_entity_poly.entity_id
_entity_poly.type
_entity_poly.pdbx_seq_one_letter_code
_entity_poly.pdbx_strand_id
1 'polypeptide(L)'
;MDNGYLTINDDLIIMGKNTDTYIHQKAKLIIFKKKNVNKTPRGTKDKPIFAELNVNEPVIGNGQDKVYVFTDRTYKKRTYSL
;
A
#
# COMPACT_ATOMS: atom_id res chain seq x y z
N MET A 1 0.84 7.33 -11.13
CA MET A 1 1.92 7.07 -10.16
C MET A 1 1.80 5.60 -9.86
N ASP A 2 2.57 4.78 -10.59
CA ASP A 2 2.39 3.31 -10.59
C ASP A 2 3.77 2.68 -10.48
N ASN A 3 4.48 3.06 -9.42
CA ASN A 3 5.86 2.66 -9.14
C ASN A 3 6.04 2.55 -7.63
N GLY A 4 6.64 1.45 -7.19
CA GLY A 4 6.96 1.26 -5.79
C GLY A 4 7.23 -0.20 -5.45
N TYR A 5 7.33 -0.47 -4.16
CA TYR A 5 7.39 -1.79 -3.58
C TYR A 5 6.57 -1.76 -2.29
N LEU A 6 6.19 -2.93 -1.80
CA LEU A 6 5.52 -3.09 -0.51
C LEU A 6 6.43 -3.87 0.43
N THR A 7 6.42 -3.49 1.69
CA THR A 7 7.14 -4.14 2.79
C THR A 7 6.14 -4.47 3.88
N ILE A 8 6.34 -5.56 4.60
CA ILE A 8 5.56 -5.84 5.81
C ILE A 8 5.71 -4.66 6.79
N ASN A 9 4.61 -4.31 7.45
CA ASN A 9 4.45 -3.15 8.34
C ASN A 9 4.43 -1.77 7.66
N ASP A 10 4.48 -1.71 6.32
CA ASP A 10 4.18 -0.47 5.61
C ASP A 10 2.79 0.04 6.01
N ASP A 11 2.68 1.35 6.14
CA ASP A 11 1.42 2.02 6.40
C ASP A 11 0.68 2.21 5.07
N LEU A 12 -0.45 1.54 4.91
CA LEU A 12 -1.19 1.49 3.66
C LEU A 12 -2.48 2.30 3.77
N ILE A 13 -2.71 3.12 2.77
CA ILE A 13 -4.00 3.76 2.52
C ILE A 13 -4.56 3.14 1.25
N ILE A 14 -5.72 2.49 1.35
CA ILE A 14 -6.46 1.97 0.21
C ILE A 14 -7.65 2.89 0.01
N MET A 15 -7.71 3.56 -1.14
CA MET A 15 -8.77 4.51 -1.40
C MET A 15 -9.34 4.37 -2.80
N GLY A 16 -10.65 4.51 -2.87
CA GLY A 16 -11.43 4.61 -4.10
C GLY A 16 -11.21 5.90 -4.84
N LYS A 17 -11.24 5.87 -6.18
CA LYS A 17 -11.44 7.11 -6.96
C LYS A 17 -12.92 7.46 -7.09
N ASN A 18 -13.76 6.44 -7.31
CA ASN A 18 -15.19 6.57 -7.58
C ASN A 18 -16.03 5.67 -6.65
N THR A 19 -15.44 5.21 -5.55
CA THR A 19 -16.03 4.30 -4.57
C THR A 19 -15.83 4.93 -3.19
N ASP A 20 -16.66 4.53 -2.23
CA ASP A 20 -16.57 5.05 -0.84
C ASP A 20 -15.47 4.36 -0.02
N THR A 21 -14.57 3.62 -0.69
CA THR A 21 -13.48 2.90 -0.01
C THR A 21 -12.47 3.89 0.55
N TYR A 22 -12.27 3.85 1.88
CA TYR A 22 -11.13 4.44 2.56
C TYR A 22 -10.69 3.52 3.70
N ILE A 23 -9.54 2.87 3.54
CA ILE A 23 -8.99 1.93 4.52
C ILE A 23 -7.59 2.38 4.87
N HIS A 24 -7.32 2.52 6.17
CA HIS A 24 -5.99 2.78 6.69
C HIS A 24 -5.54 1.58 7.52
N GLN A 25 -4.49 0.89 7.06
CA GLN A 25 -4.03 -0.34 7.71
C GLN A 25 -2.53 -0.56 7.58
N LYS A 26 -1.99 -1.48 8.37
CA LYS A 26 -0.64 -2.01 8.18
C LYS A 26 -0.63 -3.17 7.18
N ALA A 27 0.44 -3.27 6.40
CA ALA A 27 0.72 -4.45 5.56
C ALA A 27 1.12 -5.65 6.44
N LYS A 28 0.14 -6.48 6.84
CA LYS A 28 0.39 -7.64 7.72
C LYS A 28 0.91 -8.88 6.99
N LEU A 29 0.41 -9.12 5.77
CA LEU A 29 0.77 -10.26 4.94
C LEU A 29 0.83 -9.85 3.48
N ILE A 30 1.94 -10.21 2.83
CA ILE A 30 2.17 -9.99 1.41
C ILE A 30 2.56 -11.33 0.80
N ILE A 31 1.83 -11.74 -0.24
CA ILE A 31 2.13 -12.95 -1.01
C ILE A 31 2.62 -12.53 -2.40
N PHE A 32 3.82 -12.97 -2.75
CA PHE A 32 4.41 -12.76 -4.08
C PHE A 32 4.86 -14.10 -4.64
N LYS A 33 4.42 -14.43 -5.86
CA LYS A 33 4.69 -15.73 -6.51
C LYS A 33 4.37 -16.93 -5.58
N LYS A 34 3.19 -16.89 -4.94
CA LYS A 34 2.68 -17.92 -4.01
C LYS A 34 3.56 -18.14 -2.75
N LYS A 35 4.40 -17.16 -2.39
CA LYS A 35 5.22 -17.20 -1.17
C LYS A 35 4.97 -15.97 -0.33
N ASN A 36 4.94 -16.16 0.99
CA ASN A 36 4.96 -15.05 1.93
C ASN A 36 6.31 -14.34 1.82
N VAL A 37 6.30 -13.03 1.60
CA VAL A 37 7.51 -12.22 1.45
C VAL A 37 7.49 -11.03 2.39
N ASN A 38 8.67 -10.68 2.91
CA ASN A 38 8.82 -9.46 3.72
C ASN A 38 8.77 -8.20 2.86
N LYS A 39 9.13 -8.31 1.58
CA LYS A 39 9.21 -7.20 0.64
C LYS A 39 9.02 -7.66 -0.80
N THR A 40 8.27 -6.90 -1.60
CA THR A 40 8.12 -7.14 -3.03
C THR A 40 9.27 -6.52 -3.83
N PRO A 41 9.60 -7.06 -5.02
CA PRO A 41 10.43 -6.33 -5.97
C PRO A 41 9.76 -5.01 -6.37
N ARG A 42 10.55 -4.06 -6.88
CA ARG A 42 10.00 -2.78 -7.33
C ARG A 42 9.17 -2.99 -8.60
N GLY A 43 7.89 -2.68 -8.53
CA GLY A 43 7.00 -2.57 -9.69
C GLY A 43 7.16 -1.21 -10.36
N THR A 44 7.02 -1.19 -11.68
CA THR A 44 6.96 0.03 -12.50
C THR A 44 5.87 -0.12 -13.55
N LYS A 45 5.52 0.97 -14.26
CA LYS A 45 4.59 0.90 -15.38
C LYS A 45 5.02 -0.10 -16.47
N ASP A 46 6.31 -0.13 -16.80
CA ASP A 46 6.86 -0.99 -17.85
C ASP A 46 7.09 -2.44 -17.38
N LYS A 47 7.27 -2.61 -16.07
CA LYS A 47 7.48 -3.91 -15.42
C LYS A 47 6.56 -4.03 -14.21
N PRO A 48 5.26 -4.29 -14.43
CA PRO A 48 4.31 -4.46 -13.34
C PRO A 48 4.64 -5.73 -12.56
N ILE A 49 4.33 -5.70 -11.26
CA ILE A 49 4.36 -6.88 -10.41
C ILE A 49 2.97 -7.12 -9.85
N PHE A 50 2.62 -8.39 -9.69
CA PHE A 50 1.35 -8.79 -9.09
C PHE A 50 1.66 -9.46 -7.76
N ALA A 51 1.10 -8.91 -6.70
CA ALA A 51 1.21 -9.42 -5.34
C ALA A 51 -0.19 -9.41 -4.72
N GLU A 52 -0.42 -10.33 -3.80
CA GLU A 52 -1.65 -10.39 -3.02
C GLU A 52 -1.38 -9.75 -1.66
N LEU A 53 -2.35 -8.96 -1.20
CA LEU A 53 -2.30 -8.24 0.06
C LEU A 53 -3.53 -8.63 0.88
N ASN A 54 -3.34 -8.89 2.16
CA ASN A 54 -4.47 -9.03 3.07
C ASN A 54 -5.03 -7.64 3.42
N VAL A 55 -6.33 -7.44 3.19
CA VAL A 55 -7.06 -6.19 3.47
C VAL A 55 -8.10 -6.45 4.55
N ASN A 56 -8.19 -5.54 5.52
CA ASN A 56 -9.06 -5.70 6.68
C ASN A 56 -10.56 -5.54 6.34
N GLU A 57 -10.87 -4.84 5.25
CA GLU A 57 -12.23 -4.48 4.84
C GLU A 57 -12.44 -4.78 3.34
N PRO A 58 -13.69 -4.91 2.88
CA PRO A 58 -13.99 -5.12 1.46
C PRO A 58 -13.40 -4.01 0.59
N VAL A 59 -12.85 -4.40 -0.56
CA VAL A 59 -12.33 -3.48 -1.57
C VAL A 59 -12.91 -3.82 -2.93
N ILE A 60 -12.95 -2.82 -3.81
CA ILE A 60 -13.37 -2.98 -5.19
C ILE A 60 -12.12 -3.12 -6.07
N GLY A 61 -11.99 -4.30 -6.67
CA GLY A 61 -10.87 -4.67 -7.53
C GLY A 61 -10.86 -3.95 -8.89
N ASN A 62 -10.06 -4.48 -9.82
CA ASN A 62 -9.93 -3.98 -11.20
C ASN A 62 -9.50 -2.50 -11.30
N GLY A 63 -8.74 -2.01 -10.32
CA GLY A 63 -8.14 -0.67 -10.33
C GLY A 63 -9.09 0.47 -9.95
N GLN A 64 -10.29 0.17 -9.42
CA GLN A 64 -11.17 1.19 -8.86
C GLN A 64 -10.62 1.75 -7.54
N ASP A 65 -10.14 0.84 -6.68
CA ASP A 65 -9.44 1.18 -5.46
C ASP A 65 -7.92 1.10 -5.70
N LYS A 66 -7.20 2.09 -5.17
CA LYS A 66 -5.75 2.20 -5.28
C LYS A 66 -5.09 2.09 -3.92
N VAL A 67 -3.93 1.44 -3.90
CA VAL A 67 -3.10 1.29 -2.70
C VAL A 67 -1.97 2.31 -2.72
N TYR A 68 -1.81 3.04 -1.62
CA TYR A 68 -0.75 4.00 -1.40
C TYR A 68 0.03 3.61 -0.15
N VAL A 69 1.35 3.74 -0.18
CA VAL A 69 2.18 3.65 1.02
C VAL A 69 2.29 5.04 1.62
N PHE A 70 1.76 5.24 2.82
CA PHE A 70 1.89 6.47 3.55
C PHE A 70 3.35 6.62 4.03
N THR A 71 3.93 7.80 3.80
CA THR A 71 5.26 8.14 4.30
C THR A 71 5.19 9.49 5.00
N ASP A 72 5.67 9.54 6.24
CA ASP A 72 5.78 10.77 7.03
C ASP A 72 6.94 11.68 6.58
N ARG A 73 7.68 11.29 5.55
CA ARG A 73 8.87 11.99 5.02
C ARG A 73 8.66 13.46 4.68
N THR A 74 7.43 13.88 4.39
CA THR A 74 7.08 15.25 4.06
C THR A 74 6.70 16.10 5.26
N TYR A 75 6.42 15.51 6.42
CA TYR A 75 6.16 16.25 7.65
C TYR A 75 7.48 16.54 8.36
N LYS A 76 7.93 17.80 8.33
CA LYS A 76 9.00 18.25 9.24
C LYS A 76 8.54 17.95 10.66
N LYS A 77 9.30 17.15 11.43
CA LYS A 77 9.05 16.90 12.85
C LYS A 77 8.85 18.24 13.55
N ARG A 78 7.62 18.55 13.98
CA ARG A 78 7.35 19.71 14.83
C ARG A 78 7.73 19.31 16.25
N THR A 79 8.87 19.82 16.73
CA THR A 79 9.19 19.83 18.15
C THR A 79 8.27 20.84 18.81
N TYR A 80 7.26 20.35 19.52
CA TYR A 80 6.50 21.18 20.44
C TYR A 80 7.25 21.21 21.76
N SER A 81 7.69 22.41 22.17
CA SER A 81 8.08 22.68 23.55
C SER A 81 6.79 22.94 24.32
N LEU A 82 6.47 22.05 25.27
CA LEU A 82 5.43 22.26 26.27
C LEU A 82 5.92 23.21 27.36
#